data_AF-T0PPT5-F1
#
_entry.id   AF-T0PPT5-F1
#
_cell.length_a   1.000
_cell.length_b   1.000
_cell.length_c   1.000
_cell.angle_alpha   90.00
_cell.angle_beta   90.00
_cell.angle_gamma   90.00
#
_symmetry.space_group_name_H-M   'P 1'
#
loop_
_entity.id
_entity.type
_entity.pdbx_description
1 polymer ?
#
loop_
_entity_poly.entity_id
_entity_poly.type
_entity_poly.pdbx_seq_one_letter_code
_entity_poly.pdbx_strand_id
1 'polypeptide(L)' 'MARTVEYKDLKGNYVIVDVRSPGEYKDSTINGAINLPLFDDEERATVGTIYTRESTEKAKKLGVEIVAKKLPRDI' A
#
# COMPACT_ATOMS: atom_id res chain seq x y z
N MET A 1 0.80 -16.64 -6.21
CA MET A 1 1.64 -16.03 -5.16
C MET A 1 2.65 -15.13 -5.84
N ALA A 2 2.87 -13.92 -5.30
CA ALA A 2 3.97 -13.07 -5.77
C ALA A 2 5.32 -13.69 -5.38
N ARG A 3 6.34 -13.45 -6.19
CA ARG A 3 7.73 -13.80 -5.86
C ARG A 3 8.30 -12.75 -4.92
N THR A 4 8.84 -13.17 -3.78
CA THR A 4 9.62 -12.29 -2.89
C THR A 4 11.02 -12.08 -3.46
N VAL A 5 11.50 -10.84 -3.42
CA VAL A 5 12.86 -10.44 -3.81
C VAL A 5 13.43 -9.51 -2.75
N GLU A 6 14.72 -9.62 -2.50
CA GLU A 6 15.44 -8.70 -1.62
C GLU A 6 15.96 -7.50 -2.43
N TYR A 7 15.88 -6.30 -1.86
CA TYR A 7 16.32 -5.07 -2.54
C TYR A 7 17.80 -5.15 -2.98
N LYS A 8 18.67 -5.71 -2.13
CA LYS A 8 20.11 -5.90 -2.41
C LYS A 8 20.40 -6.81 -3.62
N ASP A 9 19.46 -7.69 -3.96
CA ASP A 9 19.62 -8.69 -5.01
C ASP A 9 19.04 -8.21 -6.35
N LEU A 10 18.41 -7.04 -6.40
CA LEU A 10 17.92 -6.43 -7.63
C LEU A 10 19.09 -6.05 -8.55
N LYS A 11 19.11 -6.63 -9.76
CA LYS A 11 20.08 -6.34 -10.82
C LYS A 11 19.33 -5.87 -12.07
N GLY A 12 19.66 -4.68 -12.57
CA GLY A 12 19.01 -4.08 -13.74
C GLY A 12 18.05 -2.96 -13.36
N ASN A 13 17.27 -2.50 -14.35
CA ASN A 13 16.39 -1.34 -14.20
C ASN A 13 15.01 -1.78 -13.72
N TYR A 14 14.69 -1.44 -12.46
CA TYR A 14 13.38 -1.65 -11.86
C TYR A 14 12.79 -0.32 -11.41
N VAL A 15 11.47 -0.20 -11.52
CA VAL A 15 10.70 0.86 -10.87
C VAL A 15 10.16 0.29 -9.57
N ILE A 16 10.57 0.89 -8.45
CA ILE A 16 10.09 0.48 -7.14
C ILE A 16 8.83 1.28 -6.84
N VAL A 17 7.75 0.56 -6.54
CA VAL A 17 6.46 1.18 -6.22
C VAL A 17 6.19 1.00 -4.74
N ASP A 18 6.14 2.11 -4.01
CA ASP A 18 5.76 2.14 -2.60
C ASP A 18 4.24 2.36 -2.51
N VAL A 19 3.52 1.33 -2.09
CA VAL A 19 2.05 1.31 -2.00
C VAL A 19 1.52 1.79 -0.65
N ARG A 20 2.40 2.16 0.27
CA ARG A 20 2.06 2.69 1.60
C ARG A 20 1.50 4.11 1.52
N SER A 21 0.99 4.61 2.65
CA SER A 21 0.39 5.94 2.69
C SER A 21 1.42 7.05 2.40
N PRO A 22 0.99 8.25 1.97
CA PRO A 22 1.90 9.36 1.70
C PRO A 22 2.77 9.75 2.90
N GLY A 23 2.23 9.69 4.12
CA GLY A 23 2.96 9.92 5.36
C GLY A 23 4.03 8.86 5.60
N GLU A 24 3.71 7.57 5.45
CA GLU A 24 4.67 6.47 5.56
C GLU A 24 5.82 6.61 4.53
N TYR A 25 5.51 7.04 3.31
CA TYR A 25 6.51 7.28 2.26
C TYR A 25 7.41 8.49 2.55
N LYS A 26 6.84 9.61 3.04
CA LYS A 26 7.58 10.83 3.40
C LYS A 26 8.51 10.63 4.58
N ASP A 27 8.10 9.83 5.56
CA ASP A 27 8.91 9.50 6.72
C ASP A 27 10.16 8.69 6.32
N SER A 28 9.96 7.64 5.51
CA SER A 28 11.06 6.86 4.95
C SER A 28 10.60 6.02 3.77
N THR A 29 11.42 5.97 2.71
CA THR A 29 11.17 5.09 1.57
C THR A 29 12.48 4.60 0.94
N ILE A 30 12.38 3.63 0.06
CA ILE A 30 13.52 3.13 -0.72
C ILE A 30 13.92 4.21 -1.74
N ASN A 31 15.22 4.44 -1.87
CA ASN A 31 15.74 5.43 -2.82
C ASN A 31 15.27 5.12 -4.26
N GLY A 32 14.72 6.12 -4.95
CA GLY A 32 14.20 6.01 -6.30
C GLY A 32 12.80 5.37 -6.39
N ALA A 33 12.17 5.03 -5.26
CA ALA A 33 10.79 4.57 -5.27
C ALA A 33 9.83 5.69 -5.70
N ILE A 34 8.72 5.30 -6.32
CA ILE A 34 7.57 6.17 -6.57
C ILE A 34 6.45 5.77 -5.62
N ASN A 35 5.78 6.75 -5.00
CA ASN A 35 4.62 6.48 -4.16
C ASN A 35 3.36 6.33 -5.01
N LEU A 36 2.71 5.17 -4.92
CA LEU A 36 1.40 4.90 -5.51
C LEU A 36 0.48 4.39 -4.38
N PRO A 37 0.01 5.29 -3.50
CA PRO A 37 -0.63 4.90 -2.24
C PRO A 37 -1.97 4.21 -2.48
N LEU A 38 -2.18 3.06 -1.84
CA LEU A 38 -3.51 2.42 -1.80
C LEU A 38 -4.48 3.21 -0.93
N PHE A 39 -3.96 3.77 0.16
CA PHE A 39 -4.68 4.55 1.15
C PHE A 39 -4.02 5.92 1.32
N ASP A 40 -4.83 6.95 1.52
CA ASP A 40 -4.32 8.17 2.15
C ASP A 40 -4.02 7.93 3.64
N ASP A 41 -3.48 8.95 4.32
CA ASP A 41 -3.07 8.82 5.73
C ASP A 41 -4.25 8.57 6.68
N GLU A 42 -5.43 9.11 6.39
CA GLU A 42 -6.63 8.94 7.22
C GLU A 42 -7.27 7.56 7.02
N GLU A 43 -7.39 7.12 5.77
CA GLU A 43 -7.84 5.78 5.40
C GLU A 43 -6.89 4.72 5.99
N ARG A 44 -5.57 4.94 5.91
CA ARG A 44 -4.55 4.06 6.49
C ARG A 44 -4.69 3.94 8.01
N ALA A 45 -4.95 5.05 8.70
CA ALA A 45 -5.19 5.08 10.15
C ALA A 45 -6.49 4.34 10.51
N THR A 46 -7.54 4.52 9.72
CA THR A 46 -8.84 3.86 9.91
C THR A 46 -8.73 2.35 9.74
N VAL A 47 -8.17 1.89 8.60
CA VAL A 47 -7.97 0.46 8.32
C VAL A 47 -7.05 -0.18 9.36
N GLY A 48 -5.98 0.51 9.76
CA GLY A 48 -5.09 0.05 10.83
C GLY A 48 -5.78 -0.11 12.17
N THR A 49 -6.65 0.85 12.53
CA THR A 49 -7.43 0.78 13.77
C THR A 49 -8.36 -0.43 13.80
N ILE A 50 -9.10 -0.67 12.71
CA ILE A 50 -10.01 -1.83 12.59
C ILE A 50 -9.22 -3.15 12.62
N TYR A 51 -8.06 -3.19 11.96
CA TYR A 51 -7.19 -4.37 11.96
C TYR A 51 -6.77 -4.77 13.37
N THR A 52 -6.37 -3.79 14.19
CA THR A 52 -5.89 -4.05 15.56
C THR A 52 -7.01 -4.18 16.59
N ARG A 53 -8.09 -3.39 16.48
CA ARG A 53 -9.13 -3.30 17.52
C ARG A 53 -10.35 -4.17 17.29
N GLU A 54 -10.58 -4.62 16.06
CA GLU A 54 -11.78 -5.40 15.71
C GLU A 54 -11.43 -6.77 15.12
N SER A 55 -11.05 -6.81 13.85
CA SER A 55 -10.63 -8.05 13.19
C SER A 55 -9.90 -7.79 11.88
N THR A 56 -9.02 -8.74 11.54
CA THR A 56 -8.29 -8.75 10.27
C THR A 56 -9.22 -8.84 9.06
N GLU A 57 -10.28 -9.64 9.15
CA GLU A 57 -11.25 -9.81 8.05
C GLU A 57 -12.07 -8.55 7.77
N LYS A 58 -12.51 -7.83 8.81
CA LYS A 58 -13.19 -6.54 8.64
C LYS A 58 -12.28 -5.50 7.99
N ALA A 59 -11.03 -5.41 8.45
CA ALA A 59 -10.05 -4.47 7.90
C ALA A 59 -9.75 -4.77 6.43
N LYS A 60 -9.58 -6.05 6.05
CA LYS A 60 -9.41 -6.47 4.66
C LYS A 60 -10.60 -6.07 3.80
N LYS A 61 -11.82 -6.34 4.26
CA LYS A 61 -13.05 -6.00 3.53
C LYS A 61 -13.13 -4.48 3.28
N LEU A 62 -12.94 -3.68 4.32
CA LEU A 62 -12.94 -2.22 4.19
C LEU A 62 -11.84 -1.75 3.24
N GLY A 63 -10.62 -2.29 3.36
CA GLY A 63 -9.50 -1.93 2.49
C GLY A 63 -9.80 -2.19 1.01
N VAL A 64 -10.40 -3.33 0.68
CA VAL A 64 -10.83 -3.65 -0.69
C VAL A 64 -11.90 -2.67 -1.16
N GLU A 65 -12.90 -2.35 -0.33
CA GLU A 65 -13.96 -1.40 -0.68
C GLU A 65 -13.42 0.02 -0.95
N ILE A 66 -12.45 0.48 -0.17
CA ILE A 66 -11.79 1.77 -0.37
C ILE A 66 -11.04 1.79 -1.71
N VAL A 67 -10.18 0.78 -1.95
CA VAL A 67 -9.36 0.72 -3.16
C VAL A 67 -10.23 0.55 -4.41
N ALA A 68 -11.28 -0.27 -4.35
CA ALA A 68 -12.18 -0.50 -5.47
C ALA A 68 -12.82 0.79 -6.00
N LYS A 69 -13.15 1.75 -5.13
CA LYS A 69 -13.69 3.06 -5.52
C LYS A 69 -12.70 3.94 -6.27
N LYS A 70 -11.39 3.66 -6.13
CA LYS A 70 -10.29 4.40 -6.79
C LYS A 70 -9.90 3.77 -8.13
N LEU A 71 -10.38 2.57 -8.44
CA LEU A 71 -10.10 1.93 -9.70
C LEU A 71 -10.86 2.64 -10.84
N PRO A 72 -10.24 2.77 -12.03
CA PRO A 72 -10.95 3.27 -13.19
C PRO A 72 -12.17 2.40 -13.49
N ARG A 73 -13.28 3.04 -13.87
CA ARG A 73 -14.55 2.33 -14.13
C ARG A 73 -14.60 1.64 -15.49
N ASP A 74 -13.66 1.97 -16.39
CA ASP A 74 -13.68 1.57 -17.80
C ASP A 74 -12.32 0.99 -18.26
N ILE A 75 -11.85 -0.07 -17.61
CA ILE A 75 -10.75 -0.94 -18.13
C ILE A 75 -11.35 -2.15 -18.83
#